data_AF-A0AAN7UGU7-F1
#
_entry.id   AF-A0AAN7UGU7-F1
#
_cell.length_a   1.000
_cell.length_b   1.000
_cell.length_c   1.000
_cell.angle_alpha   90.00
_cell.angle_beta   90.00
_cell.angle_gamma   90.00
#
_symmetry.space_group_name_H-M   'P 1'
#
loop_
_entity.id
_entity.type
_entity.pdbx_description
1 polymer ?
#
loop_
_entity_poly.entity_id
_entity_poly.type
_entity_poly.pdbx_seq_one_letter_code
_entity_poly.pdbx_strand_id
1 'polypeptide(L)'
;MRNYVKENRLMLWADSVCINQGDVRERNHQVGMMHSIYRCAECVGIWLGEPANESDLVMEKMTEWKCELDRLSEPFGDNSELAVNSISASNTILYGTKGSTTYNTWRAFQMLIQRAWWGRAWIVQEATALGPFRTLLFCWNRMVSWTTLRAALHISHHVTHIGTQGMNLTFVQGLAAIRLDLFRHNRERGAYVKLFTVLELIQPFECRDPETSYTHRSAPLQIFRRRTLVPITQNLLRVFTLILLSFPSLNQIVTT
;
A
#
# COMPACT_ATOMS: atom_id res chain seq x y z
N MET A 1 29.69 22.14 35.48
CA MET A 1 29.18 21.86 34.11
C MET A 1 27.89 21.05 34.25
N ARG A 2 26.73 21.60 33.85
CA ARG A 2 25.47 20.85 33.84
C ARG A 2 25.43 20.01 32.56
N ASN A 3 25.38 18.69 32.71
CA ASN A 3 25.18 17.75 31.61
C ASN A 3 23.75 17.89 31.08
N TYR A 4 23.57 18.55 29.94
CA TYR A 4 22.31 18.49 29.20
C TYR A 4 22.26 17.13 28.50
N VAL A 5 21.48 16.20 29.06
CA VAL A 5 20.98 15.06 28.30
C VAL A 5 20.12 15.64 27.18
N LYS A 6 20.55 15.48 25.93
CA LYS A 6 19.71 15.78 24.76
C LYS A 6 18.52 14.82 24.84
N GLU A 7 17.38 15.28 25.35
CA GLU A 7 16.12 14.57 25.19
C GLU A 7 15.90 14.39 23.69
N ASN A 8 15.98 13.14 23.23
CA ASN A 8 15.74 12.82 21.82
C ASN A 8 14.22 12.86 21.61
N ARG A 9 13.66 14.07 21.42
CA ARG A 9 12.22 14.30 21.28
C ARG A 9 11.78 13.87 19.89
N LEU A 10 11.07 12.75 19.81
CA LEU A 10 10.42 12.29 18.59
C LEU A 10 9.06 13.00 18.46
N MET A 11 8.86 13.73 17.36
CA MET A 11 7.55 14.28 17.02
C MET A 11 6.78 13.25 16.20
N LEU A 12 5.65 12.80 16.74
CA LEU A 12 4.74 11.89 16.07
C LEU A 12 3.44 12.61 15.73
N TRP A 13 2.90 12.31 14.56
CA TRP A 13 1.58 12.73 14.15
C TRP A 13 0.75 11.50 13.79
N ALA A 14 -0.43 11.40 14.38
CA ALA A 14 -1.43 10.40 14.04
C ALA A 14 -2.79 11.10 14.02
N ASP A 15 -3.55 10.92 12.95
CA ASP A 15 -4.86 11.55 12.73
C ASP A 15 -5.80 11.39 13.93
N SER A 16 -5.91 10.18 14.47
CA SER A 16 -6.76 9.85 15.62
C SER A 16 -6.37 10.54 16.93
N VAL A 17 -5.13 11.03 17.06
CA VAL A 17 -4.61 11.65 18.28
C VAL A 17 -4.44 13.16 18.13
N CYS A 18 -3.98 13.61 16.96
CA CYS A 18 -3.60 14.99 16.71
C CYS A 18 -4.74 15.85 16.16
N ILE A 19 -5.81 15.24 15.65
CA ILE A 19 -7.00 15.96 15.16
C ILE A 19 -8.09 15.86 16.23
N ASN A 20 -8.70 17.00 16.56
CA ASN A 20 -9.89 16.99 17.39
C ASN A 20 -11.07 16.38 16.62
N GLN A 21 -11.35 15.10 16.88
CA GLN A 21 -12.43 14.37 16.21
C GLN A 21 -13.83 14.92 16.54
N GLY A 22 -13.97 15.66 17.65
CA GLY A 22 -15.22 16.31 18.06
C GLY A 22 -15.52 17.65 17.36
N ASP A 23 -14.56 18.22 16.64
CA ASP A 23 -14.75 19.47 15.88
C ASP A 23 -14.71 19.18 14.37
N VAL A 24 -15.89 19.18 13.76
CA VAL A 24 -16.05 18.95 12.30
C VAL A 24 -15.31 20.00 11.46
N ARG A 25 -15.24 21.26 11.92
CA ARG A 25 -14.55 22.32 11.17
C ARG A 25 -13.04 22.08 11.19
N GLU A 26 -12.49 21.78 12.37
CA GLU A 26 -11.08 21.42 12.49
C GLU A 26 -10.76 20.16 11.70
N ARG A 27 -11.55 19.09 11.85
CA ARG A 27 -11.36 17.83 11.15
C ARG A 27 -11.31 18.03 9.64
N ASN A 28 -12.27 18.76 9.07
CA ASN A 28 -12.30 19.05 7.64
C ASN A 28 -11.07 19.86 7.19
N HIS A 29 -10.63 20.81 8.02
CA HIS A 29 -9.43 21.59 7.76
C HIS A 29 -8.16 20.71 7.77
N GLN A 30 -8.00 19.87 8.79
CA GLN A 30 -6.87 18.96 8.97
C GLN A 30 -6.82 17.89 7.87
N VAL A 31 -7.96 17.31 7.49
CA VAL A 31 -8.06 16.35 6.36
C VAL A 31 -7.58 17.00 5.06
N GLY A 32 -7.91 18.28 4.82
CA GLY A 32 -7.38 19.05 3.70
C GLY A 32 -5.85 19.22 3.72
N MET A 33 -5.25 19.18 4.91
CA MET A 33 -3.82 19.34 5.15
C MET A 33 -3.03 18.02 5.22
N MET A 34 -3.68 16.87 5.37
CA MET A 34 -3.02 15.55 5.57
C MET A 34 -1.93 15.26 4.53
N HIS A 35 -2.21 15.55 3.25
CA HIS A 35 -1.20 15.38 2.19
C HIS A 35 0.08 16.20 2.46
N SER A 36 -0.06 17.44 2.94
CA SER A 36 1.08 18.29 3.29
C SER A 36 1.80 17.78 4.53
N ILE A 37 1.06 17.34 5.55
CA ILE A 37 1.62 16.77 6.78
C ILE A 37 2.48 15.55 6.45
N TYR A 38 1.94 14.57 5.72
CA TYR A 38 2.70 13.39 5.31
C TYR A 38 3.89 13.74 4.42
N ARG A 39 3.75 14.70 3.49
CA ARG A 39 4.84 15.12 2.60
C ARG A 39 5.98 15.85 3.33
N CYS A 40 5.67 16.54 4.43
CA CYS A 40 6.65 17.24 5.26
C CYS A 40 7.25 16.35 6.36
N ALA A 41 6.70 15.15 6.59
CA ALA A 41 7.24 14.21 7.55
C ALA A 41 8.62 13.68 7.11
N GLU A 42 9.48 13.37 8.08
CA GLU A 42 10.76 12.74 7.81
C GLU A 42 10.58 11.30 7.30
N CYS A 43 9.62 10.59 7.90
CA CYS A 43 9.17 9.26 7.50
C CYS A 43 7.66 9.10 7.79
N VAL A 44 7.03 8.14 7.12
CA VAL A 44 5.67 7.68 7.41
C VAL A 44 5.75 6.24 7.88
N GLY A 45 5.20 5.97 9.07
CA GLY A 45 5.06 4.63 9.63
C GLY A 45 3.67 4.08 9.39
N ILE A 46 3.59 2.88 8.81
CA ILE A 46 2.38 2.11 8.58
C ILE A 46 2.34 0.97 9.59
N TRP A 47 1.33 0.95 10.46
CA TRP A 47 1.16 -0.12 11.43
C TRP A 47 0.26 -1.23 10.88
N LEU A 48 0.84 -2.41 10.68
CA LEU A 48 0.13 -3.59 10.20
C LEU A 48 -0.49 -4.40 11.35
N GLY A 49 -0.26 -4.07 12.62
CA GLY A 49 -0.80 -4.81 13.76
C GLY A 49 0.26 -5.60 14.53
N GLU A 50 -0.22 -6.32 15.54
CA GLU A 50 0.53 -7.24 16.40
C GLU A 50 1.10 -8.45 15.63
N PRO A 51 2.03 -9.21 16.22
CA PRO A 51 2.51 -10.46 15.65
C PRO A 51 1.37 -11.46 15.54
N ALA A 52 1.11 -11.95 14.33
CA ALA A 52 0.08 -12.96 14.08
C ALA A 52 0.39 -13.70 12.78
N ASN A 53 0.07 -14.99 12.74
CA ASN A 53 0.23 -15.83 11.54
C ASN A 53 1.65 -15.79 10.97
N GLU A 54 2.66 -15.92 11.83
CA GLU A 54 4.08 -15.91 11.45
C GLU A 54 4.53 -14.59 10.79
N SER A 55 3.85 -13.48 11.04
CA SER A 55 4.19 -12.19 10.46
C SER A 55 5.63 -11.76 10.73
N ASP A 56 6.21 -12.11 11.87
CA ASP A 56 7.60 -11.73 12.19
C ASP A 56 8.59 -12.43 11.25
N LEU A 57 8.35 -13.71 10.96
CA LEU A 57 9.09 -14.48 9.96
C LEU A 57 8.91 -13.88 8.56
N VAL A 58 7.69 -13.44 8.23
CA VAL A 58 7.42 -12.74 6.96
C VAL A 58 8.24 -11.45 6.85
N MET A 59 8.30 -10.63 7.90
CA MET A 59 9.09 -9.39 7.89
C MET A 59 10.58 -9.64 7.64
N GLU A 60 11.13 -10.69 8.25
CA GLU A 60 12.52 -11.11 8.05
C GLU A 60 12.72 -11.64 6.62
N LYS A 61 11.85 -12.54 6.16
CA LYS A 61 11.95 -13.16 4.83
C LYS A 61 11.76 -12.19 3.68
N MET A 62 10.92 -11.16 3.82
CA MET A 62 10.80 -10.13 2.78
C MET A 62 12.14 -9.41 2.51
N THR A 63 12.99 -9.28 3.52
CA THR A 63 14.33 -8.70 3.36
C THR A 63 15.24 -9.64 2.59
N GLU A 64 15.21 -10.94 2.88
CA GLU A 64 15.94 -11.95 2.11
C GLU A 64 15.48 -12.00 0.64
N TRP A 65 14.16 -11.98 0.40
CA TRP A 65 13.59 -11.96 -0.95
C TRP A 65 13.99 -10.72 -1.73
N LYS A 66 14.02 -9.55 -1.07
CA LYS A 66 14.50 -8.30 -1.67
C LYS A 66 15.97 -8.41 -2.09
N CYS A 67 16.84 -8.90 -1.21
CA CYS A 67 18.26 -9.06 -1.51
C CYS A 67 18.49 -10.02 -2.69
N GLU A 68 17.79 -11.15 -2.72
CA GLU A 68 17.90 -12.09 -3.84
C GLU A 68 17.35 -11.50 -5.14
N LEU A 69 16.23 -10.76 -5.10
CA LEU A 69 15.71 -10.08 -6.27
C LEU A 69 16.69 -9.01 -6.79
N ASP A 70 17.32 -8.24 -5.90
CA ASP A 70 18.32 -7.23 -6.29
C ASP A 70 19.51 -7.88 -6.99
N ARG A 71 19.99 -9.00 -6.46
CA ARG A 71 21.08 -9.79 -7.07
C ARG A 71 20.69 -10.30 -8.45
N LEU A 72 19.46 -10.78 -8.63
CA LEU A 72 18.94 -11.23 -9.92
C LEU A 72 18.67 -10.08 -10.89
N SER A 73 18.44 -8.87 -10.37
CA SER A 73 18.14 -7.67 -11.17
C SER A 73 19.39 -6.99 -11.72
N GLU A 74 20.58 -7.27 -11.17
CA GLU A 74 21.86 -6.66 -11.59
C GLU A 74 22.09 -6.67 -13.12
N PRO A 75 21.77 -7.75 -13.87
CA PRO A 75 21.92 -7.77 -15.32
C PRO A 75 20.88 -6.93 -16.09
N PHE A 76 19.76 -6.59 -15.46
CA PHE A 76 18.60 -5.95 -16.08
C PHE A 76 18.45 -4.46 -15.73
N GLY A 77 19.31 -3.93 -14.87
CA GLY A 77 19.23 -2.54 -14.37
C GLY A 77 17.93 -2.28 -13.61
N ASP A 78 17.33 -1.11 -13.82
CA ASP A 78 16.09 -0.69 -13.13
C ASP A 78 14.82 -1.43 -13.60
N ASN A 79 14.93 -2.37 -14.55
CA ASN A 79 13.77 -3.07 -15.09
C ASN A 79 13.35 -4.27 -14.21
N SER A 80 12.77 -3.95 -13.06
CA SER A 80 12.30 -4.93 -12.06
C SER A 80 11.31 -5.97 -12.62
N GLU A 81 10.56 -5.65 -13.66
CA GLU A 81 9.62 -6.59 -14.29
C GLU A 81 10.35 -7.69 -15.07
N LEU A 82 11.39 -7.33 -15.83
CA LEU A 82 12.24 -8.32 -16.51
C LEU A 82 12.98 -9.22 -15.51
N ALA A 83 13.49 -8.63 -14.42
CA ALA A 83 14.18 -9.39 -13.38
C ALA A 83 13.26 -10.42 -12.73
N VAL A 84 12.03 -10.03 -12.38
CA VAL A 84 11.02 -10.94 -11.82
C VAL A 84 10.65 -12.03 -12.81
N ASN A 85 10.44 -11.69 -14.09
CA ASN A 85 10.13 -12.66 -15.13
C ASN A 85 11.27 -13.65 -15.43
N SER A 86 12.50 -13.33 -15.02
CA SER A 86 13.67 -14.21 -15.16
C SER A 86 13.85 -15.20 -14.00
N ILE A 87 13.05 -15.10 -12.93
CA ILE A 87 13.22 -15.94 -11.74
C ILE A 87 12.87 -17.40 -12.10
N SER A 88 13.85 -18.29 -11.99
CA SER A 88 13.64 -19.72 -12.17
C SER A 88 12.62 -20.27 -11.16
N ALA A 89 11.63 -21.03 -11.65
CA ALA A 89 10.65 -21.75 -10.84
C ALA A 89 11.26 -22.71 -9.80
N SER A 90 12.54 -23.07 -9.95
CA SER A 90 13.31 -23.89 -9.00
C SER A 90 14.08 -23.10 -7.94
N ASN A 91 13.94 -21.77 -7.88
CA ASN A 91 14.63 -20.94 -6.89
C ASN A 91 14.13 -21.25 -5.47
N THR A 92 14.92 -22.00 -4.71
CA THR A 92 14.56 -22.47 -3.35
C THR A 92 14.58 -21.34 -2.31
N ILE A 93 15.33 -20.27 -2.55
CA ILE A 93 15.38 -19.08 -1.67
C ILE A 93 14.04 -18.33 -1.76
N LEU A 94 13.55 -18.13 -2.98
CA LEU A 94 12.33 -17.36 -3.22
C LEU A 94 11.07 -18.19 -3.05
N TYR A 95 11.03 -19.44 -3.51
CA TYR A 95 9.80 -20.23 -3.55
C TYR A 95 9.74 -21.31 -2.48
N GLY A 96 10.90 -21.91 -2.16
CA GLY A 96 10.97 -23.08 -1.30
C GLY A 96 10.33 -24.32 -1.92
N THR A 97 10.65 -25.48 -1.35
CA THR A 97 9.93 -26.72 -1.67
C THR A 97 8.67 -26.82 -0.81
N LYS A 98 7.67 -27.58 -1.26
CA LYS A 98 6.44 -27.80 -0.48
C LYS A 98 6.77 -28.32 0.92
N GLY A 99 6.25 -27.65 1.95
CA GLY A 99 6.52 -27.97 3.36
C GLY A 99 7.79 -27.31 3.95
N SER A 100 8.57 -26.60 3.14
CA SER A 100 9.68 -25.77 3.64
C SER A 100 9.20 -24.50 4.35
N THR A 101 10.07 -23.92 5.17
CA THR A 101 9.84 -22.63 5.83
C THR A 101 9.49 -21.54 4.82
N THR A 102 10.20 -21.45 3.70
CA THR A 102 9.94 -20.45 2.64
C THR A 102 8.54 -20.62 2.04
N TYR A 103 8.12 -21.86 1.76
CA TYR A 103 6.77 -22.14 1.25
C TYR A 103 5.67 -21.71 2.24
N ASN A 104 5.84 -22.02 3.53
CA ASN A 104 4.87 -21.62 4.56
C ASN A 104 4.86 -20.09 4.77
N THR A 105 6.01 -19.43 4.61
CA THR A 105 6.14 -17.97 4.70
C THR A 105 5.30 -17.27 3.64
N TRP A 106 5.15 -17.82 2.43
CA TRP A 106 4.26 -17.22 1.43
C TRP A 106 2.81 -17.19 1.87
N ARG A 107 2.34 -18.27 2.52
CA ARG A 107 0.98 -18.30 3.08
C ARG A 107 0.83 -17.26 4.20
N ALA A 108 1.82 -17.13 5.07
CA ALA A 108 1.86 -16.10 6.10
C ALA A 108 1.87 -14.67 5.50
N PHE A 109 2.64 -14.45 4.44
CA PHE A 109 2.67 -13.19 3.70
C PHE A 109 1.29 -12.83 3.13
N GLN A 110 0.55 -13.81 2.59
CA GLN A 110 -0.83 -13.57 2.17
C GLN A 110 -1.73 -13.08 3.30
N MET A 111 -1.60 -13.65 4.50
CA MET A 111 -2.37 -13.21 5.67
C MET A 111 -1.96 -11.80 6.11
N LEU A 112 -0.67 -11.45 5.99
CA LEU A 112 -0.17 -10.10 6.28
C LEU A 112 -0.77 -9.04 5.34
N ILE A 113 -0.87 -9.33 4.04
CA ILE A 113 -1.45 -8.40 3.04
C ILE A 113 -2.98 -8.40 2.99
N GLN A 114 -3.62 -9.17 3.87
CA GLN A 114 -5.08 -9.23 4.07
C GLN A 114 -5.54 -8.54 5.36
N ARG A 115 -4.60 -8.03 6.16
CA ARG A 115 -4.93 -7.32 7.41
C ARG A 115 -5.79 -6.07 7.14
N ALA A 116 -6.56 -5.66 8.14
CA ALA A 116 -7.56 -4.60 8.03
C ALA A 116 -7.00 -3.26 7.49
N TRP A 117 -5.72 -2.96 7.72
CA TRP A 117 -5.09 -1.74 7.19
C TRP A 117 -5.21 -1.64 5.66
N TRP A 118 -5.01 -2.74 4.92
CA TRP A 118 -5.04 -2.74 3.45
C TRP A 118 -6.41 -2.41 2.85
N GLY A 119 -7.48 -2.50 3.63
CA GLY A 119 -8.84 -2.20 3.20
C GLY A 119 -9.27 -0.76 3.42
N ARG A 120 -8.48 0.10 4.06
CA ARG A 120 -8.90 1.46 4.45
C ARG A 120 -8.69 2.47 3.30
N ALA A 121 -9.69 3.31 2.99
CA ALA A 121 -9.59 4.32 1.92
C ALA A 121 -8.44 5.33 2.10
N TRP A 122 -8.17 5.74 3.33
CA TRP A 122 -7.19 6.80 3.61
C TRP A 122 -5.72 6.38 3.48
N ILE A 123 -5.46 5.07 3.37
CA ILE A 123 -4.09 4.54 3.27
C ILE A 123 -3.38 4.99 2.00
N VAL A 124 -4.13 5.40 0.97
CA VAL A 124 -3.51 5.91 -0.26
C VAL A 124 -2.71 7.17 0.03
N GLN A 125 -3.14 8.03 0.96
CA GLN A 125 -2.38 9.20 1.36
C GLN A 125 -1.13 8.79 2.17
N GLU A 126 -1.32 7.96 3.19
CA GLU A 126 -0.25 7.41 4.05
C GLU A 126 0.85 6.74 3.23
N ALA A 127 0.44 5.82 2.38
CA ALA A 127 1.32 4.90 1.69
C ALA A 127 1.95 5.49 0.43
N THR A 128 1.58 6.69 -0.01
CA THR A 128 2.12 7.24 -1.27
C THR A 128 2.64 8.67 -1.18
N ALA A 129 2.42 9.38 -0.06
CA ALA A 129 2.82 10.79 0.08
C ALA A 129 4.34 11.03 0.10
N LEU A 130 5.12 10.10 0.63
CA LEU A 130 6.58 10.12 0.63
C LEU A 130 7.16 9.07 -0.32
N GLY A 131 8.45 9.22 -0.65
CA GLY A 131 9.23 8.21 -1.39
C GLY A 131 9.36 6.88 -0.63
N PRO A 132 9.70 5.79 -1.33
CA PRO A 132 9.48 4.42 -0.81
C PRO A 132 10.47 4.05 0.29
N PHE A 133 11.64 4.69 0.33
CA PHE A 133 12.62 4.56 1.41
C PHE A 133 12.20 5.25 2.71
N ARG A 134 11.26 6.21 2.65
CA ARG A 134 10.75 6.96 3.81
C ARG A 134 9.37 6.47 4.24
N THR A 135 8.85 5.42 3.62
CA THR A 135 7.58 4.77 3.99
C THR A 135 7.91 3.41 4.59
N LEU A 136 7.71 3.26 5.89
CA LEU A 136 8.10 2.10 6.67
C LEU A 136 6.86 1.34 7.14
N LEU A 137 6.84 0.03 6.93
CA LEU A 137 5.81 -0.85 7.46
C LEU A 137 6.30 -1.48 8.75
N PHE A 138 5.48 -1.43 9.78
CA PHE A 138 5.72 -1.99 11.09
C PHE A 138 4.74 -3.14 11.34
N CYS A 139 5.27 -4.25 11.82
CA CYS A 139 4.50 -5.31 12.45
C CYS A 139 5.15 -5.52 13.81
N TRP A 140 4.48 -5.04 14.86
CA TRP A 140 5.07 -4.99 16.19
C TRP A 140 6.46 -4.30 16.20
N ASN A 141 7.48 -5.01 16.65
CA ASN A 141 8.86 -4.54 16.76
C ASN A 141 9.71 -4.82 15.49
N ARG A 142 9.10 -5.36 14.43
CA ARG A 142 9.75 -5.57 13.12
C ARG A 142 9.34 -4.46 12.16
N MET A 143 10.28 -4.02 11.34
CA MET A 143 10.01 -3.03 10.29
C MET A 143 10.66 -3.40 8.96
N VAL A 144 10.01 -3.03 7.87
CA VAL A 144 10.54 -3.12 6.51
C VAL A 144 10.19 -1.86 5.73
N SER A 145 11.00 -1.52 4.73
CA SER A 145 10.68 -0.40 3.83
C SER A 145 9.62 -0.78 2.80
N TRP A 146 9.00 0.21 2.18
CA TRP A 146 8.09 -0.05 1.07
C TRP A 146 8.76 -0.74 -0.12
N THR A 147 10.05 -0.47 -0.39
CA THR A 147 10.76 -1.16 -1.49
C THR A 147 10.93 -2.66 -1.21
N THR A 148 11.09 -3.03 0.06
CA THR A 148 11.13 -4.42 0.52
C THR A 148 9.78 -5.10 0.32
N LEU A 149 8.68 -4.45 0.72
CA LEU A 149 7.32 -4.93 0.45
C LEU A 149 7.07 -5.09 -1.05
N ARG A 150 7.44 -4.10 -1.88
CA ARG A 150 7.26 -4.12 -3.33
C ARG A 150 7.89 -5.35 -3.97
N ALA A 151 9.12 -5.69 -3.58
CA ALA A 151 9.76 -6.91 -4.06
C ALA A 151 8.94 -8.17 -3.71
N ALA A 152 8.48 -8.29 -2.47
CA ALA A 152 7.65 -9.41 -2.05
C ALA A 152 6.33 -9.50 -2.85
N LEU A 153 5.66 -8.36 -3.11
CA LEU A 153 4.46 -8.28 -3.92
C LEU A 153 4.71 -8.72 -5.38
N HIS A 154 5.80 -8.24 -5.98
CA HIS A 154 6.17 -8.60 -7.36
C HIS A 154 6.50 -10.09 -7.49
N ILE A 155 7.31 -10.62 -6.57
CA ILE A 155 7.65 -12.06 -6.55
C ILE A 155 6.38 -12.88 -6.34
N SER A 156 5.54 -12.51 -5.36
CA SER A 156 4.27 -13.19 -5.11
C SER A 156 3.37 -13.22 -6.34
N HIS A 157 3.24 -12.09 -7.06
CA HIS A 157 2.46 -12.02 -8.29
C HIS A 157 2.98 -13.00 -9.34
N HIS A 158 4.29 -13.05 -9.55
CA HIS A 158 4.92 -13.95 -10.51
C HIS A 158 4.77 -15.44 -10.13
N VAL A 159 4.90 -15.79 -8.84
CA VAL A 159 4.63 -17.16 -8.32
C VAL A 159 3.24 -17.65 -8.74
N THR A 160 2.23 -16.78 -8.63
CA THR A 160 0.85 -17.16 -8.94
C THR A 160 0.61 -17.43 -10.43
N HIS A 161 1.38 -16.82 -11.32
CA HIS A 161 1.24 -16.98 -12.78
C HIS A 161 2.04 -18.15 -13.35
N ILE A 162 3.14 -18.56 -12.71
CA ILE A 162 3.96 -19.69 -13.19
C ILE A 162 3.32 -21.06 -12.93
N GLY A 163 2.27 -21.15 -12.10
CA GLY A 163 1.56 -22.42 -11.88
C GLY A 163 2.47 -23.50 -11.27
N THR A 164 3.42 -23.11 -10.42
CA THR A 164 4.22 -24.08 -9.65
C THR A 164 3.27 -24.98 -8.87
N GLN A 165 3.30 -26.28 -9.19
CA GLN A 165 2.34 -27.26 -8.69
C GLN A 165 2.31 -27.29 -7.15
N GLY A 166 1.34 -26.60 -6.57
CA GLY A 166 1.11 -26.60 -5.13
C GLY A 166 0.88 -25.24 -4.47
N MET A 167 1.12 -24.11 -5.15
CA MET A 167 0.75 -22.78 -4.62
C MET A 167 -0.47 -22.23 -5.36
N ASN A 168 -1.65 -22.79 -5.06
CA ASN A 168 -2.94 -22.15 -5.37
C ASN A 168 -3.16 -20.98 -4.39
N LEU A 169 -2.26 -20.00 -4.43
CA LEU A 169 -2.40 -18.74 -3.72
C LEU A 169 -3.52 -17.99 -4.44
N THR A 170 -4.75 -18.05 -3.93
CA THR A 170 -5.89 -17.37 -4.54
C THR A 170 -5.58 -15.88 -4.72
N PHE A 171 -5.36 -15.49 -5.98
CA PHE A 171 -5.02 -14.14 -6.45
C PHE A 171 -5.95 -13.04 -5.90
N VAL A 172 -7.17 -13.41 -5.53
CA VAL A 172 -8.24 -12.49 -5.14
C VAL A 172 -7.97 -11.76 -3.82
N GLN A 173 -7.25 -12.37 -2.87
CA GLN A 173 -7.22 -11.86 -1.49
C GLN A 173 -6.12 -10.80 -1.21
N GLY A 174 -5.06 -10.71 -2.02
CA GLY A 174 -3.97 -9.74 -1.87
C GLY A 174 -4.04 -8.52 -2.80
N LEU A 175 -5.14 -8.38 -3.56
CA LEU A 175 -5.27 -7.37 -4.62
C LEU A 175 -5.10 -5.92 -4.13
N ALA A 176 -5.51 -5.62 -2.89
CA ALA A 176 -5.43 -4.27 -2.35
C ALA A 176 -3.97 -3.78 -2.23
N ALA A 177 -3.08 -4.62 -1.70
CA ALA A 177 -1.65 -4.29 -1.58
C ALA A 177 -0.98 -4.12 -2.95
N ILE A 178 -1.26 -5.02 -3.89
CA ILE A 178 -0.72 -4.96 -5.27
C ILE A 178 -1.23 -3.69 -5.99
N ARG A 179 -2.53 -3.37 -5.89
CA ARG A 179 -3.11 -2.16 -6.50
C ARG A 179 -2.54 -0.89 -5.88
N LEU A 180 -2.34 -0.88 -4.57
CA LEU A 180 -1.74 0.26 -3.87
C LEU A 180 -0.31 0.50 -4.33
N ASP A 181 0.50 -0.56 -4.44
CA ASP A 181 1.87 -0.43 -4.96
C ASP A 181 1.88 -0.02 -6.43
N LEU A 182 0.98 -0.55 -7.27
CA LEU A 182 0.86 -0.12 -8.67
C LEU A 182 0.47 1.36 -8.77
N PHE A 183 -0.48 1.82 -7.95
CA PHE A 183 -0.86 3.23 -7.88
C PHE A 183 0.34 4.09 -7.45
N ARG A 184 1.07 3.65 -6.42
CA ARG A 184 2.28 4.31 -5.93
C ARG A 184 3.37 4.37 -6.99
N HIS A 185 3.65 3.28 -7.69
CA HIS A 185 4.66 3.22 -8.74
C HIS A 185 4.34 4.20 -9.89
N ASN A 186 3.07 4.27 -10.31
CA ASN A 186 2.63 5.25 -11.29
C ASN A 186 2.82 6.69 -10.80
N ARG A 187 2.56 6.95 -9.51
CA ARG A 187 2.77 8.26 -8.89
C ARG A 187 4.26 8.63 -8.83
N GLU A 188 5.13 7.68 -8.46
CA GLU A 188 6.58 7.86 -8.42
C GLU A 188 7.17 8.23 -9.79
N ARG A 189 6.58 7.72 -10.87
CA ARG A 189 7.00 8.01 -12.26
C ARG A 189 6.38 9.27 -12.86
N GLY A 190 5.55 9.99 -12.11
CA GLY A 190 4.84 11.15 -12.65
C GLY A 190 3.82 10.81 -13.74
N ALA A 191 3.27 9.59 -13.72
CA ALA A 191 2.40 9.11 -14.78
C ALA A 191 1.07 9.88 -14.84
N TYR A 192 0.53 9.99 -16.05
CA TYR A 192 -0.86 10.40 -16.28
C TYR A 192 -1.69 9.15 -16.45
N VAL A 193 -2.64 8.93 -15.54
CA VAL A 193 -3.46 7.72 -15.52
C VAL A 193 -4.89 8.09 -15.87
N LYS A 194 -5.57 7.22 -16.64
CA LYS A 194 -7.00 7.42 -16.93
C LYS A 194 -7.78 7.45 -15.63
N LEU A 195 -8.71 8.39 -15.51
CA LEU A 195 -9.59 8.55 -14.34
C LEU A 195 -10.26 7.23 -13.93
N PHE A 196 -10.73 6.48 -14.92
CA PHE A 196 -11.32 5.15 -14.71
C PHE A 196 -10.33 4.16 -14.08
N THR A 197 -9.08 4.13 -14.54
CA THR A 197 -8.04 3.28 -13.96
C THR A 197 -7.69 3.72 -12.55
N VAL A 198 -7.68 5.03 -12.26
CA VAL A 198 -7.53 5.54 -10.89
C VAL A 198 -8.67 5.02 -10.01
N LEU A 199 -9.91 5.08 -10.49
CA LEU A 199 -11.08 4.53 -9.79
C LEU A 199 -10.96 3.02 -9.57
N GLU A 200 -10.57 2.23 -10.56
CA GLU A 200 -10.39 0.78 -10.41
C GLU A 200 -9.30 0.42 -9.38
N LEU A 201 -8.23 1.23 -9.34
CA LEU A 201 -7.13 1.03 -8.38
C LEU A 201 -7.57 1.35 -6.96
N ILE A 202 -8.41 2.37 -6.75
CA ILE A 202 -8.79 2.84 -5.41
C ILE A 202 -10.15 2.33 -4.90
N GLN A 203 -11.04 1.89 -5.79
CA GLN A 203 -12.39 1.43 -5.46
C GLN A 203 -12.44 0.33 -4.38
N PRO A 204 -11.51 -0.65 -4.32
CA PRO A 204 -11.57 -1.70 -3.30
C PRO A 204 -11.26 -1.22 -1.89
N PHE A 205 -10.64 -0.04 -1.74
CA PHE A 205 -10.38 0.51 -0.42
C PHE A 205 -11.69 1.04 0.15
N GLU A 206 -12.18 0.35 1.16
CA GLU A 206 -13.39 0.69 1.86
C GLU A 206 -13.19 2.04 2.57
N CYS A 207 -14.07 3.00 2.30
CA CYS A 207 -14.25 4.18 3.16
C CYS A 207 -14.90 3.79 4.49
N ARG A 208 -14.39 2.75 5.17
CA ARG A 208 -14.77 2.45 6.55
C ARG A 208 -13.93 3.33 7.46
N ASP A 209 -14.47 4.48 7.85
CA ASP A 209 -14.17 4.98 9.18
C ASP A 209 -14.72 3.96 10.20
N PRO A 210 -14.03 3.70 11.32
CA PRO A 210 -14.51 2.80 12.37
C PRO A 210 -15.90 3.17 12.93
N GLU A 211 -16.42 4.37 12.64
CA GLU A 211 -17.66 4.91 13.22
C GLU A 211 -18.85 4.99 12.27
N THR A 212 -18.75 4.61 10.99
CA THR A 212 -19.89 4.69 10.06
C THR A 212 -20.13 3.39 9.31
N SER A 213 -21.10 2.62 9.82
CA SER A 213 -21.66 1.44 9.18
C SER A 213 -22.52 1.83 7.97
N TYR A 214 -21.91 2.18 6.83
CA TYR A 214 -22.62 2.29 5.56
C TYR A 214 -22.01 1.36 4.52
N THR A 215 -22.65 0.21 4.34
CA THR A 215 -22.41 -0.73 3.24
C THR A 215 -22.85 -0.07 1.93
N HIS A 216 -21.94 0.59 1.21
CA HIS A 216 -22.23 1.06 -0.13
C HIS A 216 -22.23 -0.10 -1.12
N ARG A 217 -23.44 -0.46 -1.58
CA ARG A 217 -23.65 -1.32 -2.73
C ARG A 217 -22.93 -0.73 -3.94
N SER A 218 -22.11 -1.57 -4.56
CA SER A 218 -21.54 -1.43 -5.89
C SER A 218 -22.59 -1.00 -6.92
N ALA A 219 -22.64 0.30 -7.23
CA ALA A 219 -23.28 0.79 -8.46
C ALA A 219 -22.34 0.52 -9.66
N PRO A 220 -22.87 0.19 -10.85
CA PRO A 220 -22.06 -0.33 -11.94
C PRO A 220 -21.23 0.78 -12.59
N LEU A 221 -19.92 0.79 -12.30
CA LEU A 221 -18.91 1.58 -13.02
C LEU A 221 -18.80 1.23 -14.52
N GLN A 222 -19.60 0.29 -15.02
CA GLN A 222 -19.60 -0.12 -16.42
C GLN A 222 -20.17 0.94 -17.39
N ILE A 223 -20.85 1.99 -16.92
CA ILE A 223 -21.60 2.88 -17.84
C ILE A 223 -20.76 4.02 -18.44
N PHE A 224 -19.57 4.39 -17.93
CA PHE A 224 -18.84 5.54 -18.53
C PHE A 224 -17.31 5.43 -18.54
N ARG A 225 -16.76 4.84 -19.61
CA ARG A 225 -15.34 4.96 -19.99
C ARG A 225 -15.02 6.36 -20.54
N ARG A 226 -14.92 7.38 -19.68
CA ARG A 226 -14.40 8.70 -20.10
C ARG A 226 -12.87 8.68 -20.23
N ARG A 227 -12.34 9.35 -21.26
CA ARG A 227 -10.89 9.46 -21.58
C ARG A 227 -10.13 10.50 -20.73
N THR A 228 -10.70 10.96 -19.62
CA THR A 228 -10.06 11.98 -18.76
C THR A 228 -8.76 11.42 -18.17
N LEU A 229 -7.64 12.08 -18.45
CA LEU A 229 -6.34 11.77 -17.83
C LEU A 229 -6.19 12.63 -16.58
N VAL A 230 -5.69 12.02 -15.51
CA VAL A 230 -5.44 12.70 -14.23
C VAL A 230 -3.95 12.63 -13.88
N PRO A 231 -3.31 13.76 -13.54
CA PRO A 231 -1.99 13.77 -12.94
C PRO A 231 -2.09 13.29 -11.49
N ILE A 232 -1.68 12.05 -11.22
CA ILE A 232 -1.80 11.43 -9.89
C ILE A 232 -0.67 11.81 -8.92
N THR A 233 0.23 12.70 -9.34
CA THR A 233 1.24 13.33 -8.47
C THR A 233 0.69 14.46 -7.61
N GLN A 234 -0.49 14.96 -7.94
CA GLN A 234 -1.16 16.02 -7.18
C GLN A 234 -1.75 15.49 -5.87
N ASN A 235 -2.19 16.42 -5.01
CA ASN A 235 -2.92 16.09 -3.79
C ASN A 235 -4.09 15.15 -4.13
N LEU A 236 -4.16 14.00 -3.46
CA LEU A 236 -5.20 12.98 -3.67
C LEU A 236 -6.60 13.56 -3.47
N LEU A 237 -6.80 14.51 -2.55
CA LEU A 237 -8.06 15.21 -2.41
C LEU A 237 -8.45 15.94 -3.69
N ARG A 238 -7.51 16.55 -4.42
CA ARG A 238 -7.79 17.16 -5.73
C ARG A 238 -8.14 16.10 -6.78
N VAL A 239 -7.48 14.95 -6.75
CA VAL A 239 -7.82 13.81 -7.63
C VAL A 239 -9.25 13.33 -7.34
N PHE A 240 -9.62 13.20 -6.07
CA PHE A 240 -10.99 12.87 -5.63
C PHE A 240 -12.00 13.96 -5.97
N THR A 241 -11.67 15.25 -5.83
CA THR A 241 -12.54 16.34 -6.28
C THR A 241 -12.73 16.29 -7.79
N LEU A 242 -11.69 16.02 -8.58
CA LEU A 242 -11.81 15.84 -10.03
C LEU A 242 -12.69 14.63 -10.38
N ILE A 243 -12.60 13.54 -9.62
CA ILE A 243 -13.53 12.41 -9.71
C ILE A 243 -14.97 12.88 -9.47
N LEU A 244 -15.25 13.51 -8.31
CA LEU A 244 -16.60 13.95 -7.93
C LEU A 244 -17.19 14.95 -8.92
N LEU A 245 -16.40 15.93 -9.38
CA LEU A 245 -16.82 16.90 -10.40
C LEU A 245 -17.06 16.25 -11.76
N SER A 246 -16.32 15.20 -12.10
CA SER A 246 -16.53 14.43 -13.34
C SER A 246 -17.77 13.54 -13.28
N PHE A 247 -18.30 13.26 -12.08
CA PHE A 247 -19.44 12.38 -11.83
C PHE A 247 -20.43 13.00 -10.82
N PRO A 248 -21.27 13.97 -11.23
CA PRO A 248 -22.20 14.66 -10.33
C PRO A 248 -23.19 13.74 -9.61
N SER A 249 -23.45 12.54 -10.14
CA SER A 249 -24.28 11.51 -9.49
C SER A 249 -23.62 10.89 -8.25
N LEU A 250 -22.29 10.98 -8.08
CA LEU A 250 -21.58 10.57 -6.86
C LEU A 250 -21.66 11.62 -5.74
N ASN A 251 -21.98 12.89 -6.06
CA ASN A 251 -22.13 13.94 -5.04
C ASN A 251 -23.32 13.68 -4.09
N GLN A 252 -24.33 12.92 -4.53
CA GLN A 252 -25.45 12.52 -3.66
C GLN A 252 -25.08 11.45 -2.62
N ILE A 253 -23.88 10.85 -2.73
CA ILE A 253 -23.38 9.80 -1.82
C ILE A 253 -22.46 10.38 -0.74
N VAL A 254 -21.86 11.56 -0.96
CA VAL A 254 -20.88 12.18 -0.05
C VAL A 254 -21.51 13.26 0.85
N THR A 255 -22.81 13.55 0.68
CA THR A 255 -23.52 14.61 1.41
C THR A 255 -24.49 14.10 2.50
N THR A 256 -24.34 12.85 2.93
CA THR A 256 -25.03 12.26 4.09
C THR A 256 -24.04 11.53 4.97
#